data_AF-A0A2C6AF92-F1
#
_entry.id   AF-A0A2C6AF92-F1
#
_cell.length_a   1.000
_cell.length_b   1.000
_cell.length_c   1.000
_cell.angle_alpha   90.00
_cell.angle_beta   90.00
_cell.angle_gamma   90.00
#
_symmetry.space_group_name_H-M   'P 1'
#
loop_
_entity.id
_entity.type
_entity.pdbx_description
1 polymer ?
#
loop_
_entity_poly.entity_id
_entity_poly.type
_entity_poly.pdbx_seq_one_letter_code
_entity_poly.pdbx_strand_id
1 'polypeptide(L)'
;MLAALRTTAGKEGFPDSLYALGLADIRDGRTSYQGNHTRDLQDSLENLGQAKREAAEETPTAERVHKYRLQVIEIEKHMSGAIKCYEDLLEKVAKTGPDQAAEDVCDRQYDDTNRKLRKAAEILQEPDFPTSWVYISGLPDVTDTRKQYQGQFTANFVGRLQEVYRAAKRGVEGEIGAELLVVYQTNIAKLQEAIESAKSCYNTYMEQLTLEGASGCDNAYDEVRSRLNEARDTAHKTYFAPQWLYKHKLPDVLDGRISLQGAYTKGLTTSLQQMTQAATNATVAAEDLQKAKTVIDEGLPAFVKQTLVETVETLAKYVALRHIAFEKGTSGSATQQAKDAVAMFAKQYEKGLDQALEKELNEFLSR
;
A
#
# COMPACT_ATOMS: atom_id res chain seq x y z
N MET A 1 -24.27 66.23 -34.67
CA MET A 1 -23.56 67.51 -34.43
C MET A 1 -23.14 68.18 -35.74
N LEU A 2 -22.30 67.58 -36.58
CA LEU A 2 -21.91 68.13 -37.90
C LEU A 2 -23.10 68.50 -38.82
N ALA A 3 -24.14 67.66 -38.87
CA ALA A 3 -25.37 67.95 -39.62
C ALA A 3 -26.08 69.22 -39.11
N ALA A 4 -26.19 69.40 -37.79
CA ALA A 4 -26.82 70.57 -37.17
C ALA A 4 -26.01 71.86 -37.38
N LEU A 5 -24.67 71.75 -37.40
CA LEU A 5 -23.77 72.86 -37.71
C LEU A 5 -23.90 73.30 -39.17
N ARG A 6 -23.97 72.36 -40.13
CA ARG A 6 -24.21 72.67 -41.55
C ARG A 6 -25.56 73.35 -41.79
N THR A 7 -26.62 72.91 -41.11
CA THR A 7 -27.94 73.55 -41.17
C THR A 7 -27.90 74.99 -40.65
N THR A 8 -27.06 75.28 -39.66
CA THR A 8 -26.93 76.63 -39.09
C THR A 8 -26.10 77.55 -40.00
N ALA A 9 -25.04 77.03 -40.62
CA ALA A 9 -24.21 77.78 -41.57
C ALA A 9 -24.88 78.06 -42.92
N GLY A 10 -26.00 77.39 -43.23
CA GLY A 10 -26.81 77.60 -44.44
C GLY A 10 -27.96 78.60 -44.29
N LYS A 11 -28.10 79.28 -43.14
CA LYS A 11 -29.16 80.29 -42.92
C LYS A 11 -28.75 81.66 -43.49
N GLU A 12 -29.74 82.42 -43.96
CA GLU A 12 -29.55 83.82 -44.39
C GLU A 12 -28.87 84.66 -43.29
N GLY A 13 -27.85 85.43 -43.67
CA GLY A 13 -27.06 86.27 -42.74
C GLY A 13 -25.76 85.65 -42.22
N PHE A 14 -25.41 84.42 -42.64
CA PHE A 14 -24.11 83.84 -42.31
C PHE A 14 -22.98 84.50 -43.14
N PRO A 15 -21.81 84.83 -42.55
CA PRO A 15 -20.77 85.58 -43.25
C PRO A 15 -20.27 84.87 -44.53
N ASP A 16 -20.17 85.61 -45.63
CA ASP A 16 -19.70 85.10 -46.92
C ASP A 16 -18.18 84.87 -46.95
N SER A 17 -17.41 85.48 -46.03
CA SER A 17 -15.94 85.38 -46.00
C SER A 17 -15.38 84.89 -44.66
N LEU A 18 -15.75 83.68 -44.25
CA LEU A 18 -15.16 83.00 -43.07
C LEU A 18 -13.63 82.91 -43.14
N TYR A 19 -13.09 82.84 -44.36
CA TYR A 19 -11.66 82.90 -44.64
C TYR A 19 -10.97 84.15 -44.08
N ALA A 20 -11.61 85.33 -44.21
CA ALA A 20 -11.05 86.59 -43.72
C ALA A 20 -11.02 86.70 -42.19
N LEU A 21 -11.76 85.82 -41.50
CA LEU A 21 -11.87 85.76 -40.05
C LEU A 21 -11.02 84.62 -39.44
N GLY A 22 -10.25 83.89 -40.26
CA GLY A 22 -9.47 82.75 -39.79
C GLY A 22 -10.33 81.57 -39.32
N LEU A 23 -11.57 81.46 -39.80
CA LEU A 23 -12.51 80.41 -39.39
C LEU A 23 -12.67 79.36 -40.49
N ALA A 24 -12.85 78.10 -40.08
CA ALA A 24 -13.11 76.99 -40.98
C ALA A 24 -14.49 77.10 -41.63
N ASP A 25 -14.57 77.01 -42.96
CA ASP A 25 -15.84 76.91 -43.68
C ASP A 25 -16.29 75.45 -43.80
N ILE A 26 -17.19 75.03 -42.91
CA ILE A 26 -17.76 73.68 -42.87
C ILE A 26 -18.66 73.33 -44.08
N ARG A 27 -18.93 74.31 -44.96
CA ARG A 27 -19.67 74.16 -46.22
C ARG A 27 -18.74 73.94 -47.41
N ASP A 28 -17.46 74.29 -47.30
CA ASP A 28 -16.50 74.17 -48.38
C ASP A 28 -15.97 72.73 -48.49
N GLY A 29 -16.54 71.96 -49.42
CA GLY A 29 -16.14 70.58 -49.72
C GLY A 29 -15.13 70.45 -50.87
N ARG A 30 -14.59 71.55 -51.40
CA ARG A 30 -13.65 71.52 -52.53
C ARG A 30 -12.29 71.05 -52.03
N THR A 31 -11.59 70.15 -52.72
CA THR A 31 -10.24 69.70 -52.30
C THR A 31 -9.11 70.67 -52.68
N SER A 32 -9.41 71.72 -53.46
CA SER A 32 -8.49 72.78 -53.87
C SER A 32 -9.06 74.17 -53.55
N TYR A 33 -8.17 75.15 -53.29
CA TYR A 33 -8.50 76.54 -52.90
C TYR A 33 -9.20 76.72 -51.54
N GLN A 34 -9.14 75.73 -50.66
CA GLN A 34 -9.58 75.88 -49.27
C GLN A 34 -8.63 76.78 -48.48
N GLY A 35 -9.18 77.52 -47.53
CA GLY A 35 -8.38 78.18 -46.49
C GLY A 35 -7.78 77.18 -45.51
N ASN A 36 -6.61 77.50 -44.95
CA ASN A 36 -5.85 76.60 -44.06
C ASN A 36 -6.71 76.05 -42.92
N HIS A 37 -7.53 76.90 -42.28
CA HIS A 37 -8.41 76.47 -41.18
C HIS A 37 -9.50 75.47 -41.60
N THR A 38 -9.99 75.53 -42.83
CA THR A 38 -10.93 74.52 -43.36
C THR A 38 -10.23 73.19 -43.59
N ARG A 39 -9.00 73.22 -44.11
CA ARG A 39 -8.18 72.02 -44.31
C ARG A 39 -7.82 71.36 -42.98
N ASP A 40 -7.34 72.13 -42.00
CA ASP A 40 -6.98 71.63 -40.67
C ASP A 40 -8.17 70.94 -39.97
N LEU A 41 -9.38 71.50 -40.13
CA LEU A 41 -10.61 70.89 -39.59
C LEU A 41 -10.96 69.59 -40.31
N GLN A 42 -10.80 69.53 -41.64
CA GLN A 42 -11.06 68.31 -42.41
C GLN A 42 -10.06 67.21 -42.06
N ASP A 43 -8.77 67.52 -42.01
CA ASP A 43 -7.70 66.59 -41.58
C ASP A 43 -7.98 66.09 -40.15
N SER A 44 -8.38 66.96 -39.24
CA SER A 44 -8.75 66.58 -37.87
C SER A 44 -9.98 65.65 -37.81
N LEU A 45 -10.98 65.88 -38.66
CA LEU A 45 -12.17 65.02 -38.74
C LEU A 45 -11.87 63.66 -39.40
N GLU A 46 -10.98 63.63 -40.39
CA GLU A 46 -10.49 62.38 -41.00
C GLU A 46 -9.68 61.56 -40.00
N ASN A 47 -8.75 62.20 -39.28
CA ASN A 47 -7.99 61.58 -38.20
C ASN A 47 -8.90 61.05 -37.08
N LEU A 48 -9.92 61.82 -36.67
CA LEU A 48 -10.91 61.36 -35.69
C LEU A 48 -11.76 60.20 -36.23
N GLY A 49 -12.10 60.24 -37.52
CA GLY A 49 -12.81 59.16 -38.21
C GLY A 49 -11.98 57.88 -38.29
N GLN A 50 -10.68 58.00 -38.52
CA GLN A 50 -9.72 56.89 -38.48
C GLN A 50 -9.58 56.34 -37.07
N ALA A 51 -9.30 57.19 -36.07
CA ALA A 51 -9.21 56.77 -34.67
C ALA A 51 -10.50 56.10 -34.18
N LYS A 52 -11.68 56.56 -34.64
CA LYS A 52 -12.96 55.91 -34.35
C LYS A 52 -13.07 54.52 -34.99
N ARG A 53 -12.59 54.34 -36.23
CA ARG A 53 -12.57 53.03 -36.91
C ARG A 53 -11.60 52.08 -36.21
N GLU A 54 -10.39 52.54 -35.89
CA GLU A 54 -9.40 51.78 -35.12
C GLU A 54 -9.97 51.35 -33.76
N ALA A 55 -10.59 52.27 -33.00
CA ALA A 55 -11.25 51.92 -31.74
C ALA A 55 -12.43 50.94 -31.91
N ALA A 56 -13.18 51.04 -33.01
CA ALA A 56 -14.27 50.10 -33.31
C ALA A 56 -13.75 48.71 -33.72
N GLU A 57 -12.58 48.62 -34.36
CA GLU A 57 -11.89 47.37 -34.70
C GLU A 57 -11.18 46.75 -33.46
N GLU A 58 -10.71 47.58 -32.54
CA GLU A 58 -10.11 47.13 -31.27
C GLU A 58 -11.14 46.64 -30.24
N THR A 59 -12.42 47.06 -30.35
CA THR A 59 -13.46 46.65 -29.39
C THR A 59 -13.76 45.13 -29.44
N PRO A 60 -14.04 44.50 -30.61
CA PRO A 60 -14.18 43.04 -30.71
C PRO A 60 -12.92 42.27 -30.28
N THR A 61 -11.75 42.85 -30.55
CA THR A 61 -10.44 42.31 -30.14
C THR A 61 -10.33 42.24 -28.61
N ALA A 62 -10.67 43.33 -27.92
CA ALA A 62 -10.68 43.40 -26.47
C ALA A 62 -11.71 42.44 -25.83
N GLU A 63 -12.90 42.32 -26.43
CA GLU A 63 -13.94 41.38 -25.97
C GLU A 63 -13.50 39.92 -26.06
N ARG A 64 -12.85 39.51 -27.15
CA ARG A 64 -12.32 38.15 -27.32
C ARG A 64 -11.23 37.83 -26.30
N VAL A 65 -10.30 38.76 -26.08
CA VAL A 65 -9.24 38.62 -25.06
C VAL A 65 -9.84 38.57 -23.66
N HIS A 66 -10.89 39.35 -23.38
CA HIS A 66 -11.60 39.31 -22.12
C HIS A 66 -12.30 37.96 -21.89
N LYS A 67 -13.00 37.42 -22.90
CA LYS A 67 -13.60 36.08 -22.86
C LYS A 67 -12.56 35.00 -22.56
N TYR A 68 -11.39 35.09 -23.20
CA TYR A 68 -10.26 34.19 -22.93
C TYR A 68 -9.75 34.33 -21.49
N ARG A 69 -9.53 35.56 -21.01
CA ARG A 69 -9.12 35.85 -19.63
C ARG A 69 -10.05 35.21 -18.60
N LEU A 70 -11.37 35.30 -18.81
CA LEU A 70 -12.36 34.67 -17.93
C LEU A 70 -12.21 33.14 -17.90
N GLN A 71 -11.90 32.50 -19.04
CA GLN A 71 -11.61 31.07 -19.04
C GLN A 71 -10.34 30.74 -18.28
N VAL A 72 -9.26 31.52 -18.45
CA VAL A 72 -8.00 31.31 -17.71
C VAL A 72 -8.22 31.37 -16.20
N ILE A 73 -8.93 32.40 -15.70
CA ILE A 73 -9.24 32.56 -14.27
C ILE A 73 -10.02 31.34 -13.74
N GLU A 74 -11.01 30.88 -14.51
CA GLU A 74 -11.80 29.71 -14.16
C GLU A 74 -10.95 28.44 -14.13
N ILE A 75 -10.07 28.23 -15.11
CA ILE A 75 -9.14 27.10 -15.13
C ILE A 75 -8.25 27.15 -13.89
N GLU A 76 -7.68 28.30 -13.56
CA GLU A 76 -6.81 28.45 -12.39
C GLU A 76 -7.50 28.14 -11.07
N LYS A 77 -8.79 28.49 -10.95
CA LYS A 77 -9.62 28.13 -9.80
C LYS A 77 -9.85 26.62 -9.74
N HIS A 78 -10.20 25.99 -10.86
CA HIS A 78 -10.40 24.54 -10.92
C HIS A 78 -9.10 23.76 -10.66
N MET A 79 -7.96 24.23 -11.16
CA MET A 79 -6.65 23.65 -10.86
C MET A 79 -6.35 23.65 -9.36
N SER A 80 -6.51 24.80 -8.69
CA SER A 80 -6.31 24.88 -7.24
C SER A 80 -7.28 23.99 -6.47
N GLY A 81 -8.54 23.93 -6.90
CA GLY A 81 -9.55 23.05 -6.31
C GLY A 81 -9.16 21.58 -6.43
N ALA A 82 -8.75 21.14 -7.63
CA ALA A 82 -8.37 19.76 -7.90
C ALA A 82 -7.12 19.35 -7.10
N ILE A 83 -6.07 20.20 -7.07
CA ILE A 83 -4.86 19.95 -6.27
C ILE A 83 -5.24 19.72 -4.81
N LYS A 84 -5.98 20.68 -4.23
CA LYS A 84 -6.40 20.59 -2.83
C LYS A 84 -7.28 19.36 -2.58
N CYS A 85 -8.18 19.03 -3.50
CA CYS A 85 -9.06 17.87 -3.37
C CYS A 85 -8.25 16.58 -3.23
N TYR A 86 -7.27 16.33 -4.11
CA TYR A 86 -6.45 15.13 -4.03
C TYR A 86 -5.49 15.13 -2.83
N GLU A 87 -5.01 16.30 -2.39
CA GLU A 87 -4.23 16.41 -1.15
C GLU A 87 -5.07 16.04 0.09
N ASP A 88 -6.28 16.58 0.17
CA ASP A 88 -7.25 16.26 1.22
C ASP A 88 -7.66 14.76 1.17
N LEU A 89 -7.85 14.21 -0.04
CA LEU A 89 -8.09 12.79 -0.27
C LEU A 89 -6.93 11.94 0.28
N LEU A 90 -5.69 12.26 -0.08
CA LEU A 90 -4.51 11.52 0.35
C LEU A 90 -4.39 11.50 1.88
N GLU A 91 -4.65 12.63 2.54
CA GLU A 91 -4.66 12.70 4.00
C GLU A 91 -5.79 11.85 4.60
N LYS A 92 -6.97 11.89 3.98
CA LYS A 92 -8.14 11.12 4.39
C LYS A 92 -7.89 9.62 4.28
N VAL A 93 -7.47 9.13 3.12
CA VAL A 93 -7.27 7.68 2.89
C VAL A 93 -6.18 7.11 3.79
N ALA A 94 -5.14 7.89 4.07
CA ALA A 94 -4.11 7.53 5.03
C ALA A 94 -4.63 7.38 6.48
N LYS A 95 -5.78 7.98 6.81
CA LYS A 95 -6.42 7.94 8.15
C LYS A 95 -7.53 6.91 8.21
N THR A 96 -8.43 6.92 7.24
CA THR A 96 -9.72 6.20 7.29
C THR A 96 -9.80 5.00 6.36
N GLY A 97 -8.79 4.77 5.52
CA GLY A 97 -8.85 3.77 4.46
C GLY A 97 -9.44 4.34 3.16
N PRO A 98 -9.60 3.48 2.13
CA PRO A 98 -9.99 3.92 0.79
C PRO A 98 -11.38 4.57 0.74
N ASP A 99 -11.57 5.56 -0.12
CA ASP A 99 -12.81 6.30 -0.27
C ASP A 99 -13.08 6.70 -1.74
N GLN A 100 -13.54 5.71 -2.51
CA GLN A 100 -13.90 5.88 -3.91
C GLN A 100 -14.83 7.06 -4.17
N ALA A 101 -15.78 7.34 -3.27
CA ALA A 101 -16.72 8.45 -3.47
C ALA A 101 -16.01 9.82 -3.38
N ALA A 102 -15.00 9.94 -2.52
CA ALA A 102 -14.18 11.14 -2.44
C ALA A 102 -13.22 11.26 -3.63
N GLU A 103 -12.64 10.15 -4.09
CA GLU A 103 -11.85 10.12 -5.33
C GLU A 103 -12.69 10.59 -6.54
N ASP A 104 -13.90 10.06 -6.72
CA ASP A 104 -14.83 10.45 -7.80
C ASP A 104 -15.21 11.95 -7.76
N VAL A 105 -15.18 12.58 -6.58
CA VAL A 105 -15.38 14.04 -6.45
C VAL A 105 -14.15 14.78 -6.99
N CYS A 106 -12.94 14.33 -6.68
CA CYS A 106 -11.71 14.94 -7.17
C CYS A 106 -11.53 14.74 -8.68
N ASP A 107 -11.84 13.56 -9.19
CA ASP A 107 -11.83 13.23 -10.62
C ASP A 107 -12.75 14.15 -11.41
N ARG A 108 -13.93 14.46 -10.88
CA ARG A 108 -14.83 15.44 -11.50
C ARG A 108 -14.22 16.84 -11.59
N GLN A 109 -13.49 17.30 -10.56
CA GLN A 109 -12.81 18.60 -10.62
C GLN A 109 -11.64 18.61 -11.60
N TYR A 110 -10.92 17.50 -11.68
CA TYR A 110 -9.88 17.29 -12.68
C TYR A 110 -10.46 17.33 -14.11
N ASP A 111 -11.57 16.65 -14.35
CA ASP A 111 -12.26 16.67 -15.63
C ASP A 111 -12.83 18.04 -15.97
N ASP A 112 -13.36 18.78 -14.98
CA ASP A 112 -13.79 20.17 -15.16
C ASP A 112 -12.64 21.06 -15.62
N THR A 113 -11.46 20.90 -15.02
CA THR A 113 -10.23 21.60 -15.42
C THR A 113 -9.92 21.31 -16.90
N ASN A 114 -9.96 20.05 -17.31
CA ASN A 114 -9.72 19.64 -18.69
C ASN A 114 -10.77 20.19 -19.67
N ARG A 115 -12.05 20.21 -19.29
CA ARG A 115 -13.11 20.79 -20.13
C ARG A 115 -12.92 22.30 -20.31
N LYS A 116 -12.50 23.01 -19.27
CA LYS A 116 -12.21 24.45 -19.34
C LYS A 116 -10.97 24.75 -20.18
N LEU A 117 -9.92 23.93 -20.07
CA LEU A 117 -8.74 24.01 -20.95
C LEU A 117 -9.10 23.90 -22.43
N ARG A 118 -9.94 22.91 -22.79
CA ARG A 118 -10.41 22.75 -24.18
C ARG A 118 -11.15 23.99 -24.67
N LYS A 119 -12.07 24.54 -23.86
CA LYS A 119 -12.79 25.78 -24.19
C LYS A 119 -11.87 26.98 -24.36
N ALA A 120 -10.83 27.10 -23.53
CA ALA A 120 -9.84 28.18 -23.67
C ALA A 120 -9.01 28.00 -24.96
N ALA A 121 -8.64 26.77 -25.30
CA ALA A 121 -7.95 26.46 -26.56
C ALA A 121 -8.84 26.75 -27.79
N GLU A 122 -10.12 26.38 -27.74
CA GLU A 122 -11.10 26.70 -28.80
C GLU A 122 -11.19 28.21 -29.05
N ILE A 123 -11.19 29.03 -27.99
CA ILE A 123 -11.20 30.49 -28.11
C ILE A 123 -9.93 31.01 -28.79
N LEU A 124 -8.74 30.51 -28.40
CA LEU A 124 -7.48 30.90 -29.05
C LEU A 124 -7.41 30.51 -30.53
N GLN A 125 -8.17 29.49 -30.92
CA GLN A 125 -8.25 29.00 -32.30
C GLN A 125 -9.38 29.65 -33.11
N GLU A 126 -10.18 30.56 -32.53
CA GLU A 126 -11.19 31.32 -33.27
C GLU A 126 -10.51 32.13 -34.40
N PRO A 127 -11.11 32.22 -35.61
CA PRO A 127 -10.57 33.03 -36.69
C PRO A 127 -10.37 34.49 -36.26
N ASP A 128 -9.23 35.07 -36.66
CA ASP A 128 -8.82 36.43 -36.30
C ASP A 128 -8.68 36.67 -34.78
N PHE A 129 -8.42 35.62 -33.98
CA PHE A 129 -8.11 35.81 -32.57
C PHE A 129 -6.77 36.56 -32.41
N PRO A 130 -6.72 37.63 -31.58
CA PRO A 130 -5.54 38.48 -31.46
C PRO A 130 -4.50 37.89 -30.50
N THR A 131 -3.76 36.86 -30.91
CA THR A 131 -2.80 36.15 -30.06
C THR A 131 -1.71 37.05 -29.47
N SER A 132 -1.31 38.12 -30.17
CA SER A 132 -0.36 39.11 -29.64
C SER A 132 -0.87 39.81 -28.36
N TRP A 133 -2.19 40.00 -28.25
CA TRP A 133 -2.82 40.62 -27.09
C TRP A 133 -2.86 39.71 -25.87
N VAL A 134 -2.79 38.39 -26.05
CA VAL A 134 -2.64 37.42 -24.94
C VAL A 134 -1.34 37.69 -24.20
N TYR A 135 -0.25 37.82 -24.95
CA TYR A 135 1.08 38.11 -24.42
C TYR A 135 1.12 39.49 -23.75
N ILE A 136 0.62 40.54 -24.43
CA ILE A 136 0.57 41.91 -23.88
C ILE A 136 -0.27 41.96 -22.60
N SER A 137 -1.34 41.16 -22.53
CA SER A 137 -2.24 41.08 -21.38
C SER A 137 -1.71 40.25 -20.20
N GLY A 138 -0.51 39.66 -20.34
CA GLY A 138 0.07 38.77 -19.33
C GLY A 138 -0.74 37.49 -19.09
N LEU A 139 -1.41 36.99 -20.13
CA LEU A 139 -2.19 35.76 -20.06
C LEU A 139 -1.35 34.59 -20.58
N PRO A 140 -1.51 33.37 -20.03
CA PRO A 140 -0.86 32.19 -20.58
C PRO A 140 -1.43 31.87 -21.95
N ASP A 141 -0.61 31.30 -22.84
CA ASP A 141 -1.09 30.61 -24.03
C ASP A 141 -1.30 29.14 -23.68
N VAL A 142 -2.56 28.71 -23.55
CA VAL A 142 -2.88 27.32 -23.17
C VAL A 142 -2.60 26.29 -24.27
N THR A 143 -2.28 26.75 -25.49
CA THR A 143 -1.95 25.88 -26.63
C THR A 143 -0.45 25.74 -26.85
N ASP A 144 0.37 26.62 -26.26
CA ASP A 144 1.81 26.58 -26.44
C ASP A 144 2.46 25.47 -25.60
N THR A 145 2.80 24.38 -26.28
CA THR A 145 3.46 23.20 -25.68
C THR A 145 4.99 23.27 -25.74
N ARG A 146 5.58 24.33 -26.31
CA ARG A 146 7.02 24.44 -26.55
C ARG A 146 7.77 24.92 -25.30
N LYS A 147 8.08 23.98 -24.39
CA LYS A 147 8.72 24.25 -23.08
C LYS A 147 9.87 25.28 -23.08
N GLN A 148 10.69 25.36 -24.12
CA GLN A 148 11.87 26.24 -24.19
C GLN A 148 11.56 27.67 -24.65
N TYR A 149 10.39 27.92 -25.22
CA TYR A 149 10.01 29.23 -25.79
C TYR A 149 8.79 29.85 -25.12
N GLN A 150 8.31 29.24 -24.04
CA GLN A 150 7.19 29.74 -23.26
C GLN A 150 7.59 31.03 -22.52
N GLY A 151 6.75 32.06 -22.63
CA GLY A 151 6.80 33.20 -21.73
C GLY A 151 6.47 32.79 -20.29
N GLN A 152 6.86 33.62 -19.32
CA GLN A 152 6.71 33.31 -17.88
C GLN A 152 5.27 32.92 -17.49
N PHE A 153 4.26 33.60 -18.03
CA PHE A 153 2.85 33.30 -17.73
C PHE A 153 2.44 31.90 -18.20
N THR A 154 2.79 31.53 -19.43
CA THR A 154 2.55 30.18 -19.96
C THR A 154 3.32 29.12 -19.18
N ALA A 155 4.60 29.36 -18.88
CA ALA A 155 5.42 28.42 -18.12
C ALA A 155 4.84 28.13 -16.72
N ASN A 156 4.41 29.18 -16.01
CA ASN A 156 3.77 29.05 -14.70
C ASN A 156 2.45 28.27 -14.79
N PHE A 157 1.61 28.58 -15.77
CA PHE A 157 0.34 27.90 -15.98
C PHE A 157 0.53 26.40 -16.29
N VAL A 158 1.46 26.07 -17.18
CA VAL A 158 1.82 24.67 -17.49
C VAL A 158 2.41 23.97 -16.26
N GLY A 159 3.19 24.66 -15.44
CA GLY A 159 3.70 24.14 -14.16
C GLY A 159 2.57 23.75 -13.21
N ARG A 160 1.54 24.59 -13.07
CA ARG A 160 0.35 24.30 -12.25
C ARG A 160 -0.49 23.16 -12.81
N LEU A 161 -0.62 23.06 -14.15
CA LEU A 161 -1.25 21.89 -14.76
C LEU A 161 -0.51 20.60 -14.41
N GLN A 162 0.82 20.59 -14.50
CA GLN A 162 1.63 19.44 -14.08
C GLN A 162 1.44 19.09 -12.61
N GLU A 163 1.24 20.10 -11.75
CA GLU A 163 0.91 19.88 -10.34
C GLU A 163 -0.44 19.19 -10.16
N VAL A 164 -1.47 19.59 -10.91
CA VAL A 164 -2.78 18.91 -10.94
C VAL A 164 -2.61 17.43 -11.34
N TYR A 165 -1.86 17.15 -12.42
CA TYR A 165 -1.60 15.75 -12.84
C TYR A 165 -0.85 14.95 -11.77
N ARG A 166 0.13 15.55 -11.11
CA ARG A 166 0.87 14.89 -10.01
C ARG A 166 -0.02 14.67 -8.78
N ALA A 167 -0.89 15.62 -8.46
CA ALA A 167 -1.84 15.50 -7.36
C ALA A 167 -2.83 14.35 -7.63
N ALA A 168 -3.44 14.32 -8.82
CA ALA A 168 -4.33 13.24 -9.25
C ALA A 168 -3.65 11.88 -9.16
N LYS A 169 -2.46 11.76 -9.76
CA LYS A 169 -1.67 10.52 -9.70
C LYS A 169 -1.39 10.08 -8.25
N ARG A 170 -0.95 11.00 -7.39
CA ARG A 170 -0.70 10.69 -5.96
C ARG A 170 -1.98 10.29 -5.22
N GLY A 171 -3.12 10.88 -5.58
CA GLY A 171 -4.43 10.53 -5.03
C GLY A 171 -4.79 9.07 -5.33
N VAL A 172 -4.79 8.70 -6.62
CA VAL A 172 -5.07 7.33 -7.09
C VAL A 172 -4.09 6.32 -6.48
N GLU A 173 -2.79 6.63 -6.48
CA GLU A 173 -1.77 5.77 -5.86
C GLU A 173 -1.98 5.63 -4.33
N GLY A 174 -2.49 6.69 -3.68
CA GLY A 174 -2.86 6.69 -2.27
C GLY A 174 -4.08 5.82 -1.95
N GLU A 175 -5.11 5.84 -2.80
CA GLU A 175 -6.29 4.96 -2.70
C GLU A 175 -5.88 3.49 -2.81
N ILE A 176 -5.11 3.14 -3.83
CA ILE A 176 -4.56 1.78 -3.99
C ILE A 176 -3.72 1.39 -2.76
N GLY A 177 -2.86 2.30 -2.28
CA GLY A 177 -2.07 2.08 -1.07
C GLY A 177 -2.93 1.82 0.17
N ALA A 178 -4.09 2.49 0.29
CA ALA A 178 -5.03 2.33 1.40
C ALA A 178 -5.76 0.99 1.32
N GLU A 179 -6.21 0.57 0.14
CA GLU A 179 -6.78 -0.76 -0.08
C GLU A 179 -5.79 -1.87 0.29
N LEU A 180 -4.54 -1.75 -0.16
CA LEU A 180 -3.48 -2.70 0.16
C LEU A 180 -3.20 -2.76 1.66
N LEU A 181 -3.31 -1.63 2.37
CA LEU A 181 -3.14 -1.59 3.81
C LEU A 181 -4.26 -2.35 4.55
N VAL A 182 -5.51 -2.26 4.08
CA VAL A 182 -6.64 -3.03 4.63
C VAL A 182 -6.43 -4.54 4.44
N VAL A 183 -5.97 -4.94 3.24
CA VAL A 183 -5.62 -6.34 2.96
C VAL A 183 -4.47 -6.79 3.87
N TYR A 184 -3.43 -5.97 4.01
CA TYR A 184 -2.29 -6.26 4.86
C TYR A 184 -2.70 -6.41 6.34
N GLN A 185 -3.54 -5.50 6.85
CA GLN A 185 -4.09 -5.59 8.21
C GLN A 185 -4.83 -6.91 8.43
N THR A 186 -5.63 -7.34 7.45
CA THR A 186 -6.33 -8.63 7.49
C THR A 186 -5.35 -9.80 7.53
N ASN A 187 -4.30 -9.78 6.71
CA ASN A 187 -3.28 -10.83 6.69
C ASN A 187 -2.48 -10.88 8.00
N ILE A 188 -2.17 -9.73 8.61
CA ILE A 188 -1.52 -9.66 9.93
C ILE A 188 -2.43 -10.24 11.02
N ALA A 189 -3.73 -9.94 11.02
CA ALA A 189 -4.66 -10.50 12.00
C ALA A 189 -4.72 -12.05 11.88
N LYS A 190 -4.88 -12.57 10.65
CA LYS A 190 -4.86 -14.02 10.40
C LYS A 190 -3.54 -14.67 10.79
N LEU A 191 -2.42 -14.00 10.54
CA LEU A 191 -1.10 -14.47 10.95
C LEU A 191 -1.00 -14.56 12.48
N GLN A 192 -1.50 -13.55 13.21
CA GLN A 192 -1.51 -13.57 14.67
C GLN A 192 -2.38 -14.71 15.22
N GLU A 193 -3.56 -14.93 14.66
CA GLU A 193 -4.43 -16.06 15.01
C GLU A 193 -3.74 -17.41 14.77
N ALA A 194 -3.09 -17.58 13.60
CA ALA A 194 -2.36 -18.80 13.28
C ALA A 194 -1.19 -19.04 14.25
N ILE A 195 -0.46 -17.99 14.65
CA ILE A 195 0.64 -18.09 15.61
C ILE A 195 0.12 -18.58 16.96
N GLU A 196 -0.96 -18.01 17.47
CA GLU A 196 -1.53 -18.41 18.76
C GLU A 196 -2.13 -19.83 18.70
N SER A 197 -2.77 -20.20 17.59
CA SER A 197 -3.23 -21.57 17.34
C SER A 197 -2.07 -22.57 17.35
N ALA A 198 -0.98 -22.29 16.64
CA ALA A 198 0.20 -23.15 16.60
C ALA A 198 0.88 -23.27 17.98
N LYS A 199 1.05 -22.16 18.70
CA LYS A 199 1.56 -22.17 20.08
C LYS A 199 0.68 -23.03 20.99
N SER A 200 -0.64 -22.87 20.93
CA SER A 200 -1.58 -23.66 21.73
C SER A 200 -1.45 -25.14 21.42
N CYS A 201 -1.35 -25.52 20.15
CA CYS A 201 -1.20 -26.92 19.74
C CYS A 201 0.06 -27.55 20.35
N TYR A 202 1.23 -26.91 20.19
CA TYR A 202 2.48 -27.43 20.73
C TYR A 202 2.49 -27.46 22.26
N ASN A 203 1.88 -26.47 22.93
CA ASN A 203 1.76 -26.48 24.39
C ASN A 203 0.86 -27.62 24.88
N THR A 204 -0.30 -27.85 24.25
CA THR A 204 -1.18 -28.97 24.59
C THR A 204 -0.49 -30.32 24.36
N TYR A 205 0.26 -30.45 23.26
CA TYR A 205 1.09 -31.63 23.02
C TYR A 205 2.10 -31.84 24.16
N MET A 206 2.80 -30.79 24.59
CA MET A 206 3.77 -30.87 25.69
C MET A 206 3.13 -31.21 27.04
N GLU A 207 1.88 -30.82 27.27
CA GLU A 207 1.13 -31.17 28.49
C GLU A 207 0.65 -32.64 28.48
N GLN A 208 0.30 -33.18 27.31
CA GLN A 208 -0.28 -34.52 27.19
C GLN A 208 0.75 -35.61 26.85
N LEU A 209 1.86 -35.24 26.20
CA LEU A 209 2.97 -36.12 25.81
C LEU A 209 2.51 -37.47 25.23
N THR A 210 1.97 -37.42 24.02
CA THR A 210 1.42 -38.59 23.33
C THR A 210 2.39 -39.18 22.31
N LEU A 211 2.34 -40.50 22.12
CA LEU A 211 3.12 -41.22 21.11
C LEU A 211 2.78 -40.89 19.65
N GLU A 212 1.65 -40.22 19.40
CA GLU A 212 1.26 -39.76 18.06
C GLU A 212 2.20 -38.67 17.52
N GLY A 213 3.06 -38.10 18.39
CA GLY A 213 4.13 -37.17 18.03
C GLY A 213 3.64 -35.74 17.83
N ALA A 214 4.60 -34.80 17.78
CA ALA A 214 4.31 -33.37 17.58
C ALA A 214 3.82 -33.02 16.16
N SER A 215 3.86 -33.99 15.23
CA SER A 215 3.52 -33.80 13.82
C SER A 215 2.06 -33.42 13.58
N GLY A 216 1.17 -33.73 14.53
CA GLY A 216 -0.21 -33.23 14.52
C GLY A 216 -0.31 -31.70 14.50
N CYS A 217 0.72 -31.00 14.99
CA CYS A 217 0.80 -29.54 15.02
C CYS A 217 1.54 -28.93 13.81
N ASP A 218 2.16 -29.73 12.95
CA ASP A 218 2.92 -29.22 11.80
C ASP A 218 2.04 -28.48 10.80
N ASN A 219 0.79 -28.91 10.64
CA ASN A 219 -0.19 -28.19 9.81
C ASN A 219 -0.43 -26.75 10.31
N ALA A 220 -0.45 -26.54 11.64
CA ALA A 220 -0.61 -25.21 12.22
C ALA A 220 0.65 -24.35 12.01
N TYR A 221 1.83 -24.97 12.09
CA TYR A 221 3.10 -24.30 11.79
C TYR A 221 3.20 -23.87 10.31
N ASP A 222 2.82 -24.75 9.40
CA ASP A 222 2.78 -24.47 7.96
C ASP A 222 1.76 -23.37 7.62
N GLU A 223 0.62 -23.34 8.33
CA GLU A 223 -0.32 -22.23 8.20
C GLU A 223 0.31 -20.89 8.59
N VAL A 224 1.05 -20.81 9.71
CA VAL A 224 1.79 -19.60 10.09
C VAL A 224 2.73 -19.14 8.98
N ARG A 225 3.48 -20.07 8.38
CA ARG A 225 4.41 -19.77 7.28
C ARG A 225 3.67 -19.26 6.05
N SER A 226 2.53 -19.88 5.71
CA SER A 226 1.68 -19.45 4.60
C SER A 226 1.13 -18.03 4.82
N ARG A 227 0.56 -17.76 6.00
CA ARG A 227 0.04 -16.41 6.36
C ARG A 227 1.12 -15.34 6.36
N LEU A 228 2.33 -15.68 6.81
CA LEU A 228 3.47 -14.75 6.77
C LEU A 228 3.84 -14.40 5.32
N ASN A 229 3.78 -15.36 4.40
CA ASN A 229 4.01 -15.10 2.98
C ASN A 229 2.88 -14.25 2.38
N GLU A 230 1.61 -14.50 2.69
CA GLU A 230 0.48 -13.65 2.24
C GLU A 230 0.67 -12.17 2.65
N ALA A 231 1.14 -11.94 3.89
CA ALA A 231 1.46 -10.59 4.37
C ALA A 231 2.64 -9.98 3.60
N ARG A 232 3.71 -10.75 3.36
CA ARG A 232 4.88 -10.30 2.58
C ARG A 232 4.52 -9.96 1.14
N ASP A 233 3.75 -10.83 0.48
CA ASP A 233 3.30 -10.62 -0.90
C ASP A 233 2.52 -9.31 -1.02
N THR A 234 1.68 -9.01 -0.03
CA THR A 234 0.95 -7.73 0.01
C THR A 234 1.90 -6.55 0.22
N ALA A 235 2.87 -6.65 1.12
CA ALA A 235 3.87 -5.61 1.37
C ALA A 235 4.81 -5.36 0.17
N HIS A 236 4.96 -6.34 -0.72
CA HIS A 236 5.74 -6.22 -1.95
C HIS A 236 4.98 -5.60 -3.14
N LYS A 237 3.65 -5.40 -3.04
CA LYS A 237 2.86 -4.84 -4.13
C LYS A 237 3.24 -3.38 -4.40
N THR A 238 3.19 -3.00 -5.68
CA THR A 238 3.37 -1.60 -6.09
C THR A 238 2.35 -0.71 -5.38
N TYR A 239 2.79 0.48 -4.96
CA TYR A 239 2.00 1.47 -4.21
C TYR A 239 1.64 1.08 -2.77
N PHE A 240 2.11 -0.06 -2.28
CA PHE A 240 2.06 -0.31 -0.84
C PHE A 240 2.76 0.82 -0.09
N ALA A 241 2.11 1.34 0.95
CA ALA A 241 2.54 2.52 1.70
C ALA A 241 3.16 2.12 3.05
N PRO A 242 4.44 1.67 3.10
CA PRO A 242 5.08 1.20 4.33
C PRO A 242 5.12 2.28 5.42
N GLN A 243 5.16 3.56 5.03
CA GLN A 243 5.11 4.70 5.95
C GLN A 243 3.81 4.76 6.77
N TRP A 244 2.74 4.08 6.35
CA TRP A 244 1.47 4.04 7.08
C TRP A 244 1.42 2.93 8.13
N LEU A 245 2.30 1.93 8.07
CA LEU A 245 2.31 0.80 9.00
C LEU A 245 2.37 1.24 10.47
N TYR A 246 3.29 2.15 10.80
CA TYR A 246 3.45 2.65 12.17
C TYR A 246 2.18 3.33 12.69
N LYS A 247 1.56 4.18 11.87
CA LYS A 247 0.34 4.91 12.21
C LYS A 247 -0.84 3.97 12.48
N HIS A 248 -0.90 2.86 11.73
CA HIS A 248 -1.93 1.83 11.86
C HIS A 248 -1.54 0.70 12.83
N LYS A 249 -0.42 0.85 13.54
CA LYS A 249 0.05 -0.12 14.54
C LYS A 249 0.33 -1.52 13.98
N LEU A 250 0.74 -1.57 12.72
CA LEU A 250 1.03 -2.81 12.01
C LEU A 250 2.54 -3.10 12.01
N PRO A 251 2.95 -4.38 12.08
CA PRO A 251 4.34 -4.78 11.93
C PRO A 251 4.78 -4.61 10.47
N ASP A 252 6.08 -4.41 10.27
CA ASP A 252 6.74 -4.50 8.96
C ASP A 252 7.34 -5.91 8.80
N VAL A 253 6.67 -6.78 8.04
CA VAL A 253 7.11 -8.18 7.81
C VAL A 253 8.35 -8.31 6.90
N LEU A 254 8.80 -7.20 6.31
CA LEU A 254 10.00 -7.13 5.48
C LEU A 254 11.21 -6.64 6.26
N ASP A 255 11.02 -6.04 7.45
CA ASP A 255 12.13 -5.53 8.25
C ASP A 255 12.89 -6.65 8.98
N GLY A 256 13.95 -7.13 8.35
CA GLY A 256 14.88 -8.12 8.91
C GLY A 256 15.90 -7.55 9.92
N ARG A 257 15.91 -6.25 10.21
CA ARG A 257 16.94 -5.62 11.06
C ARG A 257 16.55 -5.73 12.53
N ILE A 258 16.70 -6.91 13.12
CA ILE A 258 16.26 -7.27 14.48
C ILE A 258 16.53 -6.17 15.54
N SER A 259 17.69 -5.51 15.51
CA SER A 259 18.08 -4.48 16.49
C SER A 259 17.47 -3.09 16.26
N LEU A 260 16.85 -2.84 15.10
CA LEU A 260 16.27 -1.55 14.69
C LEU A 260 14.76 -1.62 14.45
N GLN A 261 14.14 -2.78 14.69
CA GLN A 261 12.72 -2.98 14.51
C GLN A 261 11.90 -2.08 15.44
N GLY A 262 10.83 -1.49 14.90
CA GLY A 262 9.79 -0.82 15.69
C GLY A 262 9.04 -1.81 16.60
N ALA A 263 8.32 -1.27 17.59
CA ALA A 263 7.65 -2.08 18.61
C ALA A 263 6.71 -3.17 18.05
N TYR A 264 5.93 -2.86 17.01
CA TYR A 264 5.00 -3.81 16.39
C TYR A 264 5.73 -4.94 15.65
N THR A 265 6.75 -4.62 14.86
CA THR A 265 7.58 -5.62 14.18
C THR A 265 8.33 -6.51 15.18
N LYS A 266 8.85 -5.92 16.25
CA LYS A 266 9.50 -6.66 17.33
C LYS A 266 8.53 -7.64 18.00
N GLY A 267 7.31 -7.20 18.29
CA GLY A 267 6.26 -8.05 18.87
C GLY A 267 5.91 -9.25 17.99
N LEU A 268 5.76 -9.05 16.68
CA LEU A 268 5.55 -10.15 15.74
C LEU A 268 6.77 -11.10 15.71
N THR A 269 7.98 -10.56 15.63
CA THR A 269 9.23 -11.34 15.60
C THR A 269 9.37 -12.20 16.86
N THR A 270 9.12 -11.64 18.04
CA THR A 270 9.12 -12.38 19.30
C THR A 270 8.07 -13.49 19.31
N SER A 271 6.87 -13.22 18.80
CA SER A 271 5.79 -14.23 18.76
C SER A 271 6.13 -15.40 17.84
N LEU A 272 6.73 -15.13 16.68
CA LEU A 272 7.25 -16.15 15.78
C LEU A 272 8.37 -16.97 16.43
N GLN A 273 9.32 -16.32 17.10
CA GLN A 273 10.42 -17.00 17.82
C GLN A 273 9.90 -17.92 18.92
N GLN A 274 8.93 -17.47 19.72
CA GLN A 274 8.30 -18.28 20.77
C GLN A 274 7.61 -19.51 20.19
N MET A 275 6.88 -19.35 19.08
CA MET A 275 6.25 -20.48 18.39
C MET A 275 7.31 -21.47 17.86
N THR A 276 8.38 -21.00 17.22
CA THR A 276 9.46 -21.88 16.74
C THR A 276 10.15 -22.62 17.89
N GLN A 277 10.34 -21.98 19.03
CA GLN A 277 10.89 -22.63 20.23
C GLN A 277 9.95 -23.70 20.76
N ALA A 278 8.64 -23.44 20.82
CA ALA A 278 7.65 -24.42 21.26
C ALA A 278 7.63 -25.66 20.34
N ALA A 279 7.68 -25.45 19.02
CA ALA A 279 7.78 -26.52 18.04
C ALA A 279 9.07 -27.35 18.24
N THR A 280 10.21 -26.69 18.41
CA THR A 280 11.51 -27.36 18.64
C THR A 280 11.48 -28.22 19.90
N ASN A 281 10.95 -27.69 21.00
CA ASN A 281 10.83 -28.42 22.26
C ASN A 281 9.92 -29.64 22.10
N ALA A 282 8.80 -29.50 21.39
CA ALA A 282 7.87 -30.59 21.12
C ALA A 282 8.49 -31.70 20.28
N THR A 283 9.27 -31.36 19.25
CA THR A 283 10.00 -32.35 18.43
C THR A 283 11.02 -33.12 19.26
N VAL A 284 11.82 -32.43 20.09
CA VAL A 284 12.80 -33.08 20.97
C VAL A 284 12.09 -34.03 21.95
N ALA A 285 11.01 -33.59 22.58
CA ALA A 285 10.24 -34.43 23.49
C ALA A 285 9.61 -35.65 22.79
N ALA A 286 9.14 -35.50 21.54
CA ALA A 286 8.65 -36.62 20.73
C ALA A 286 9.74 -37.67 20.47
N GLU A 287 10.95 -37.22 20.10
CA GLU A 287 12.08 -38.11 19.86
C GLU A 287 12.50 -38.87 21.12
N ASP A 288 12.53 -38.21 22.27
CA ASP A 288 12.90 -38.84 23.54
C ASP A 288 11.83 -39.82 24.03
N LEU A 289 10.54 -39.50 23.86
CA LEU A 289 9.44 -40.43 24.14
C LEU A 289 9.53 -41.67 23.25
N GLN A 290 9.88 -41.52 21.97
CA GLN A 290 10.06 -42.63 21.05
C GLN A 290 11.27 -43.50 21.44
N LYS A 291 12.40 -42.91 21.84
CA LYS A 291 13.57 -43.66 22.35
C LYS A 291 13.20 -44.46 23.61
N ALA A 292 12.49 -43.84 24.55
CA ALA A 292 12.04 -44.51 25.77
C ALA A 292 11.13 -45.70 25.45
N LYS A 293 10.19 -45.52 24.50
CA LYS A 293 9.35 -46.62 24.00
C LYS A 293 10.17 -47.76 23.43
N THR A 294 11.16 -47.50 22.57
CA THR A 294 12.02 -48.54 22.00
C THR A 294 12.82 -49.29 23.08
N VAL A 295 13.35 -48.57 24.07
CA VAL A 295 14.07 -49.20 25.21
C VAL A 295 13.13 -50.13 26.00
N ILE A 296 11.90 -49.71 26.24
CA ILE A 296 10.89 -50.51 26.96
C ILE A 296 10.44 -51.71 26.12
N ASP A 297 10.09 -51.51 24.85
CA ASP A 297 9.50 -52.52 23.99
C ASP A 297 10.53 -53.58 23.54
N GLU A 298 11.78 -53.20 23.30
CA GLU A 298 12.83 -54.09 22.77
C GLU A 298 13.89 -54.46 23.82
N GLY A 299 14.34 -53.49 24.60
CA GLY A 299 15.43 -53.67 25.58
C GLY A 299 14.99 -54.49 26.79
N LEU A 300 13.79 -54.23 27.30
CA LEU A 300 13.29 -54.91 28.49
C LEU A 300 13.07 -56.41 28.23
N PRO A 301 12.36 -56.87 27.18
CA PRO A 301 12.15 -58.29 26.96
C PRO A 301 13.44 -59.03 26.59
N ALA A 302 14.37 -58.41 25.85
CA ALA A 302 15.64 -59.04 25.48
C ALA A 302 16.57 -59.23 26.69
N PHE A 303 16.70 -58.21 27.54
CA PHE A 303 17.48 -58.27 28.78
C PHE A 303 16.92 -59.34 29.73
N VAL A 304 15.61 -59.35 29.93
CA VAL A 304 14.90 -60.31 30.78
C VAL A 304 15.03 -61.73 30.26
N LYS A 305 14.88 -61.94 28.94
CA LYS A 305 14.88 -63.28 28.34
C LYS A 305 16.28 -63.88 28.23
N GLN A 306 17.33 -63.09 27.98
CA GLN A 306 18.70 -63.59 27.85
C GLN A 306 19.28 -64.03 29.20
N THR A 307 19.10 -63.24 30.26
CA THR A 307 19.60 -63.60 31.60
C THR A 307 18.80 -64.74 32.23
N LEU A 308 17.48 -64.81 31.98
CA LEU A 308 16.62 -65.85 32.54
C LEU A 308 16.92 -67.24 31.94
N VAL A 309 17.10 -67.34 30.61
CA VAL A 309 17.31 -68.62 29.93
C VAL A 309 18.64 -69.28 30.33
N GLU A 310 19.74 -68.52 30.37
CA GLU A 310 21.06 -69.03 30.76
C GLU A 310 21.08 -69.50 32.24
N THR A 311 20.41 -68.77 33.13
CA THR A 311 20.32 -69.11 34.54
C THR A 311 19.43 -70.34 34.79
N VAL A 312 18.30 -70.43 34.08
CA VAL A 312 17.38 -71.59 34.13
C VAL A 312 18.06 -72.86 33.64
N GLU A 313 18.80 -72.79 32.52
CA GLU A 313 19.54 -73.96 32.02
C GLU A 313 20.61 -74.43 33.01
N THR A 314 21.35 -73.50 33.61
CA THR A 314 22.42 -73.82 34.56
C THR A 314 21.84 -74.41 35.84
N LEU A 315 20.75 -73.84 36.37
CA LEU A 315 20.06 -74.35 37.55
C LEU A 315 19.48 -75.74 37.32
N ALA A 316 18.81 -75.96 36.18
CA ALA A 316 18.25 -77.26 35.82
C ALA A 316 19.34 -78.35 35.72
N LYS A 317 20.47 -78.03 35.06
CA LYS A 317 21.63 -78.93 34.96
C LYS A 317 22.20 -79.23 36.35
N TYR A 318 22.38 -78.22 37.19
CA TYR A 318 22.94 -78.38 38.54
C TYR A 318 22.05 -79.22 39.46
N VAL A 319 20.75 -78.92 39.53
CA VAL A 319 19.80 -79.63 40.40
C VAL A 319 19.62 -81.08 39.96
N ALA A 320 19.49 -81.33 38.66
CA ALA A 320 19.39 -82.69 38.13
C ALA A 320 20.65 -83.52 38.44
N LEU A 321 21.84 -82.95 38.22
CA LEU A 321 23.12 -83.61 38.52
C LEU A 321 23.29 -83.90 40.01
N ARG A 322 22.93 -82.95 40.87
CA ARG A 322 23.04 -83.11 42.33
C ARG A 322 22.12 -84.21 42.86
N HIS A 323 20.87 -84.27 42.40
CA HIS A 323 19.91 -85.28 42.84
C HIS A 323 20.33 -86.70 42.41
N ILE A 324 20.87 -86.85 41.19
CA ILE A 324 21.41 -88.13 40.70
C ILE A 324 22.66 -88.55 41.48
N ALA A 325 23.59 -87.62 41.74
CA ALA A 325 24.88 -87.93 42.33
C ALA A 325 24.83 -88.22 43.84
N PHE A 326 23.93 -87.56 44.59
CA PHE A 326 23.98 -87.60 46.06
C PHE A 326 22.73 -88.19 46.73
N GLU A 327 21.58 -88.19 46.05
CA GLU A 327 20.31 -88.59 46.66
C GLU A 327 19.80 -89.96 46.17
N LYS A 328 20.61 -90.68 45.38
CA LYS A 328 20.27 -91.98 44.74
C LYS A 328 18.94 -91.95 43.98
N GLY A 329 18.59 -90.80 43.41
CA GLY A 329 17.38 -90.63 42.60
C GLY A 329 17.49 -91.32 41.22
N THR A 330 16.34 -91.60 40.61
CA THR A 330 16.30 -92.03 39.20
C THR A 330 16.32 -90.83 38.27
N SER A 331 16.60 -91.03 36.98
CA SER A 331 16.53 -89.94 35.99
C SER A 331 15.15 -89.26 35.95
N GLY A 332 14.08 -90.02 36.23
CA GLY A 332 12.72 -89.50 36.33
C GLY A 332 12.52 -88.56 37.52
N SER A 333 13.01 -88.89 38.71
CA SER A 333 12.87 -88.03 39.90
C SER A 333 13.75 -86.76 39.81
N ALA A 334 14.94 -86.88 39.21
CA ALA A 334 15.84 -85.74 38.98
C ALA A 334 15.26 -84.71 38.01
N THR A 335 14.57 -85.18 36.96
CA THR A 335 13.91 -84.29 35.99
C THR A 335 12.78 -83.51 36.64
N GLN A 336 12.01 -84.14 37.53
CA GLN A 336 10.91 -83.47 38.23
C GLN A 336 11.42 -82.43 39.21
N GLN A 337 12.46 -82.74 40.00
CA GLN A 337 13.05 -81.74 40.91
C GLN A 337 13.69 -80.55 40.17
N ALA A 338 14.32 -80.79 39.02
CA ALA A 338 14.83 -79.70 38.19
C ALA A 338 13.67 -78.81 37.67
N LYS A 339 12.55 -79.39 37.25
CA LYS A 339 11.35 -78.63 36.84
C LYS A 339 10.77 -77.79 37.99
N ASP A 340 10.66 -78.36 39.19
CA ASP A 340 10.10 -77.67 40.35
C ASP A 340 11.00 -76.50 40.80
N ALA A 341 12.34 -76.70 40.78
CA ALA A 341 13.31 -75.66 41.08
C ALA A 341 13.29 -74.52 40.04
N VAL A 342 13.18 -74.85 38.75
CA VAL A 342 13.02 -73.87 37.67
C VAL A 342 11.72 -73.08 37.81
N ALA A 343 10.60 -73.74 38.13
CA ALA A 343 9.31 -73.09 38.34
C ALA A 343 9.33 -72.13 39.54
N MET A 344 9.98 -72.50 40.64
CA MET A 344 10.18 -71.61 41.79
C MET A 344 11.07 -70.40 41.45
N PHE A 345 12.15 -70.62 40.71
CA PHE A 345 13.05 -69.55 40.28
C PHE A 345 12.33 -68.54 39.37
N ALA A 346 11.56 -69.02 38.38
CA ALA A 346 10.78 -68.16 37.51
C ALA A 346 9.81 -67.24 38.29
N LYS A 347 9.13 -67.81 39.29
CA LYS A 347 8.17 -67.06 40.14
C LYS A 347 8.83 -66.01 41.04
N GLN A 348 10.05 -66.27 41.52
CA GLN A 348 10.84 -65.29 42.28
C GLN A 348 11.43 -64.21 41.38
N TYR A 349 11.84 -64.59 40.18
CA TYR A 349 12.41 -63.67 39.20
C TYR A 349 11.37 -62.65 38.71
N GLU A 350 10.13 -63.07 38.41
CA GLU A 350 9.02 -62.15 38.09
C GLU A 350 8.85 -61.08 39.18
N LYS A 351 8.81 -61.49 40.45
CA LYS A 351 8.66 -60.56 41.58
C LYS A 351 9.84 -59.59 41.73
N GLY A 352 11.06 -60.06 41.46
CA GLY A 352 12.25 -59.21 41.47
C GLY A 352 12.28 -58.23 40.29
N LEU A 353 11.71 -58.63 39.15
CA LEU A 353 11.57 -57.79 37.97
C LEU A 353 10.64 -56.61 38.23
N ASP A 354 9.47 -56.87 38.82
CA ASP A 354 8.50 -55.82 39.16
C ASP A 354 9.14 -54.76 40.07
N GLN A 355 9.95 -55.19 41.05
CA GLN A 355 10.66 -54.29 41.97
C GLN A 355 11.79 -53.50 41.30
N ALA A 356 12.54 -54.13 40.39
CA ALA A 356 13.58 -53.46 39.63
C ALA A 356 12.99 -52.44 38.64
N LEU A 357 11.84 -52.79 38.02
CA LEU A 357 11.10 -51.91 37.14
C LEU A 357 10.58 -50.68 37.89
N GLU A 358 9.97 -50.88 39.07
CA GLU A 358 9.53 -49.77 39.94
C GLU A 358 10.70 -48.86 40.32
N LYS A 359 11.87 -49.42 40.61
CA LYS A 359 13.05 -48.64 41.00
C LYS A 359 13.58 -47.78 39.84
N GLU A 360 13.76 -48.37 38.66
CA GLU A 360 14.24 -47.65 37.47
C GLU A 360 13.21 -46.61 36.99
N LEU A 361 11.90 -46.92 37.03
CA LEU A 361 10.85 -45.93 36.73
C LEU A 361 10.93 -44.74 37.69
N ASN A 362 11.12 -44.99 38.99
CA ASN A 362 11.21 -43.93 39.99
C ASN A 362 12.50 -43.10 39.85
N GLU A 363 13.64 -43.70 39.49
CA GLU A 363 14.87 -42.96 39.20
C GLU A 363 14.73 -42.11 37.93
N PHE A 364 14.10 -42.64 36.88
CA PHE A 364 13.83 -41.90 35.64
C PHE A 364 12.87 -40.73 35.86
N LEU A 365 11.81 -40.90 36.66
CA LEU A 365 10.85 -39.85 37.00
C LEU A 365 11.40 -38.80 37.99
N SER A 366 12.57 -39.04 38.61
CA SER A 366 13.20 -38.15 39.59
C SER A 366 14.31 -37.27 39.01
N ARG A 367 14.63 -37.43 37.73
CA ARG A 367 15.55 -36.58 36.95
C ARG A 367 14.74 -35.64 36.06
#